data_AF-A0A2T4LK59-F1
#
_entry.id   AF-A0A2T4LK59-F1
#
_cell.length_a   1.000
_cell.length_b   1.000
_cell.length_c   1.000
_cell.angle_alpha   90.00
_cell.angle_beta   90.00
_cell.angle_gamma   90.00
#
_symmetry.space_group_name_H-M   'P 1'
#
loop_
_entity.id
_entity.type
_entity.pdbx_description
1 polymer ?
#
loop_
_entity_poly.entity_id
_entity_poly.type
_entity_poly.pdbx_seq_one_letter_code
_entity_poly.pdbx_strand_id
1 'polypeptide(L)'
;TYTEAVEIDNLIWYFSEIVKNEVQQSLGLIERGGAGGGIAAVLHQLYQAEMLTSHELVDQITHLESLIQQADLIIFGEGVNEEDQILETTTIRIAELSTKYDKPAIAICATSDKFDQFESLGVTAMFNTFIEMPESFTDFKMGIQIRHYT
;
A
#
# COMPACT_ATOMS: atom_id res chain seq x y z
N THR A 1 16.49 14.84 -17.90
CA THR A 1 15.89 15.86 -18.82
C THR A 1 14.85 15.21 -19.71
N TYR A 2 13.97 15.96 -20.40
CA TYR A 2 12.99 15.36 -21.32
C TYR A 2 13.67 14.51 -22.41
N THR A 3 14.82 14.98 -22.92
CA THR A 3 15.63 14.27 -23.92
C THR A 3 16.13 12.92 -23.42
N GLU A 4 16.64 12.85 -22.19
CA GLU A 4 17.06 11.58 -21.57
C GLU A 4 15.89 10.60 -21.41
N ALA A 5 14.69 11.08 -21.04
CA ALA A 5 13.52 10.22 -20.91
C ALA A 5 13.12 9.59 -22.25
N VAL A 6 13.16 10.36 -23.35
CA VAL A 6 12.91 9.86 -24.70
C VAL A 6 13.97 8.85 -25.15
N GLU A 7 15.25 9.11 -24.84
CA GLU A 7 16.33 8.18 -25.16
C GLU A 7 16.15 6.84 -24.42
N ILE A 8 15.85 6.89 -23.13
CA ILE A 8 15.59 5.70 -22.31
C ILE A 8 14.37 4.93 -22.82
N ASP A 9 13.28 5.61 -23.16
CA ASP A 9 12.07 4.97 -23.68
C ASP A 9 12.34 4.21 -24.99
N ASN A 10 13.11 4.81 -25.92
CA ASN A 10 13.54 4.15 -27.15
C ASN A 10 14.43 2.93 -26.88
N LEU A 11 15.35 3.01 -25.91
CA LEU A 11 16.21 1.89 -25.53
C LEU A 11 15.41 0.75 -24.90
N ILE A 12 14.42 1.05 -24.07
CA ILE A 12 13.50 0.06 -23.47
C ILE A 12 12.68 -0.62 -24.57
N TRP A 13 12.15 0.14 -25.53
CA TRP A 13 11.44 -0.42 -26.68
C TRP A 13 12.34 -1.36 -27.48
N TYR A 14 13.56 -0.93 -27.83
CA TYR A 14 14.52 -1.74 -28.58
C TYR A 14 14.90 -3.03 -27.83
N PHE A 15 15.16 -2.94 -26.52
CA PHE A 15 15.41 -4.11 -25.69
C PHE A 15 14.22 -5.08 -25.69
N SER A 16 12.99 -4.56 -25.64
CA SER A 16 11.79 -5.41 -25.71
C SER A 16 11.71 -6.21 -27.02
N GLU A 17 12.08 -5.61 -28.16
CA GLU A 17 12.10 -6.30 -29.46
C GLU A 17 13.16 -7.40 -29.51
N ILE A 18 14.35 -7.18 -28.91
CA ILE A 18 15.37 -8.23 -28.78
C ILE A 18 14.82 -9.41 -27.98
N VAL A 19 14.20 -9.15 -26.82
CA VAL A 19 13.63 -10.19 -25.97
C VAL A 19 12.52 -10.97 -26.68
N LYS A 20 11.63 -10.30 -27.46
CA LYS A 20 10.60 -10.98 -28.27
C LYS A 20 11.21 -11.98 -29.25
N ASN A 21 12.28 -11.56 -29.95
CA ASN A 21 12.94 -12.38 -30.95
C ASN A 21 13.63 -13.60 -30.33
N GLU A 22 14.31 -13.43 -29.19
CA GLU A 22 15.02 -14.53 -28.51
C GLU A 22 14.07 -15.52 -27.84
N VAL A 23 13.00 -15.03 -27.18
CA VAL A 23 12.09 -15.88 -26.40
C VAL A 23 11.02 -16.56 -27.28
N GLN A 24 10.85 -16.15 -28.54
CA GLN A 24 9.85 -16.68 -29.48
C GLN A 24 8.41 -16.62 -28.93
N GLN A 25 8.14 -15.65 -28.05
CA GLN A 25 6.82 -15.43 -27.46
C GLN A 25 6.30 -14.06 -27.90
N SER A 26 5.03 -14.02 -28.30
CA SER A 26 4.36 -12.77 -28.66
C SER A 26 4.13 -11.94 -27.41
N LEU A 27 4.70 -10.74 -27.38
CA LEU A 27 4.41 -9.75 -26.34
C LEU A 27 3.10 -9.03 -26.68
N GLY A 28 2.04 -9.39 -25.96
CA GLY A 28 0.90 -8.51 -25.76
C GLY A 28 1.24 -7.38 -24.79
N LEU A 29 0.30 -6.46 -24.61
CA LEU A 29 0.44 -5.40 -23.60
C LEU A 29 0.34 -6.03 -22.21
N ILE A 30 1.43 -6.02 -21.45
CA ILE A 30 1.46 -6.54 -20.08
C ILE A 30 0.99 -5.41 -19.15
N GLU A 31 -0.21 -5.55 -18.58
CA GLU A 31 -0.74 -4.61 -17.59
C GLU A 31 0.26 -4.47 -16.43
N ARG A 32 0.62 -3.24 -16.02
CA ARG A 32 1.65 -2.98 -14.98
C ARG A 32 3.09 -3.42 -15.31
N GLY A 33 3.36 -3.84 -16.55
CA GLY A 33 4.70 -4.31 -16.96
C GLY A 33 5.83 -3.28 -16.80
N GLY A 34 5.52 -1.98 -16.80
CA GLY A 34 6.48 -0.89 -16.55
C GLY A 34 6.94 -0.77 -15.09
N ALA A 35 6.34 -1.49 -14.15
CA ALA A 35 6.73 -1.45 -12.73
C ALA A 35 8.21 -1.83 -12.55
N GLY A 36 8.90 -1.09 -11.68
CA GLY A 36 10.35 -1.22 -11.49
C GLY A 36 11.16 -0.90 -12.75
N GLY A 37 10.64 -0.07 -13.66
CA GLY A 37 11.32 0.27 -14.92
C GLY A 37 11.34 -0.85 -15.96
N GLY A 38 10.31 -1.71 -15.95
CA GLY A 38 10.21 -2.84 -16.90
C GLY A 38 10.63 -4.20 -16.32
N ILE A 39 11.15 -4.24 -15.10
CA ILE A 39 11.53 -5.50 -14.41
C ILE A 39 10.33 -6.44 -14.32
N ALA A 40 9.13 -5.90 -14.02
CA ALA A 40 7.92 -6.70 -13.92
C ALA A 40 7.60 -7.43 -15.24
N ALA A 41 7.71 -6.74 -16.38
CA ALA A 41 7.53 -7.34 -17.70
C ALA A 41 8.55 -8.46 -17.98
N VAL A 42 9.82 -8.24 -17.64
CA VAL A 42 10.89 -9.23 -17.86
C VAL A 42 10.68 -10.49 -17.01
N LEU A 43 10.34 -10.33 -15.72
CA LEU A 43 10.08 -11.46 -14.83
C LEU A 43 8.84 -12.24 -15.26
N HIS A 44 7.77 -11.54 -15.65
CA HIS A 44 6.58 -12.18 -16.19
C HIS A 44 6.91 -12.99 -17.45
N GLN A 45 7.70 -12.42 -18.37
CA GLN A 45 8.01 -13.08 -19.63
C GLN A 45 8.92 -14.30 -19.48
N LEU A 46 10.01 -14.17 -18.71
CA LEU A 46 11.05 -15.21 -18.62
C LEU A 46 10.69 -16.31 -17.64
N TYR A 47 9.93 -15.99 -16.58
CA TYR A 47 9.67 -16.91 -15.47
C TYR A 47 8.19 -17.13 -15.21
N GLN A 48 7.29 -16.56 -16.03
CA GLN A 48 5.84 -16.60 -15.80
C GLN A 48 5.48 -16.07 -14.40
N ALA A 49 6.23 -15.08 -13.92
CA ALA A 49 5.98 -14.48 -12.62
C ALA A 49 4.59 -13.82 -12.58
N GLU A 50 3.87 -14.04 -11.49
CA GLU A 50 2.58 -13.40 -11.24
C GLU A 50 2.80 -11.96 -10.74
N MET A 51 2.00 -11.02 -11.23
CA MET A 51 2.00 -9.66 -10.72
C MET A 51 0.87 -9.49 -9.74
N LEU A 52 1.26 -9.31 -8.48
CA LEU A 52 0.34 -9.08 -7.38
C LEU A 52 0.37 -7.61 -6.99
N THR A 53 -0.80 -7.07 -6.67
CA THR A 53 -0.92 -5.80 -5.97
C THR A 53 -0.37 -5.93 -4.55
N SER A 54 -0.02 -4.79 -3.94
CA SER A 54 0.45 -4.73 -2.55
C SER A 54 -0.53 -5.43 -1.60
N HIS A 55 -1.83 -5.26 -1.81
CA HIS A 55 -2.88 -5.88 -1.02
C HIS A 55 -2.89 -7.39 -1.13
N GLU A 56 -2.86 -7.92 -2.36
CA GLU A 56 -2.82 -9.37 -2.59
C GLU A 56 -1.59 -10.00 -1.94
N LEU A 57 -0.43 -9.34 -2.07
CA LEU A 57 0.80 -9.82 -1.46
C LEU A 57 0.72 -9.82 0.08
N VAL A 58 0.21 -8.74 0.68
CA VAL A 58 0.04 -8.64 2.13
C VAL A 58 -0.94 -9.70 2.63
N ASP A 59 -2.08 -9.85 1.96
CA ASP A 59 -3.09 -10.86 2.32
C ASP A 59 -2.53 -12.28 2.19
N GLN A 60 -1.75 -12.57 1.14
CA GLN A 60 -1.09 -13.87 0.96
C GLN A 60 -0.05 -14.17 2.03
N ILE A 61 0.80 -13.20 2.36
CA ILE A 61 1.91 -13.41 3.31
C ILE A 61 1.42 -13.45 4.76
N THR A 62 0.45 -12.59 5.10
CA THR A 62 0.04 -12.39 6.50
C THR A 62 -1.21 -13.17 6.89
N HIS A 63 -1.99 -13.65 5.92
CA HIS A 63 -3.33 -14.18 6.16
C HIS A 63 -4.20 -13.18 6.96
N LEU A 64 -4.09 -11.89 6.62
CA LEU A 64 -4.66 -10.75 7.35
C LEU A 64 -6.13 -10.96 7.75
N GLU A 65 -6.95 -11.41 6.81
CA GLU A 65 -8.37 -11.67 7.03
C GLU A 65 -8.63 -12.70 8.15
N SER A 66 -7.83 -13.78 8.18
CA SER A 66 -7.93 -14.81 9.22
C SER A 66 -7.51 -14.28 10.59
N LEU A 67 -6.48 -13.43 10.64
CA LEU A 67 -6.05 -12.76 11.87
C LEU A 67 -7.15 -11.82 12.39
N ILE A 68 -7.75 -11.02 11.51
CA ILE A 68 -8.87 -10.12 11.85
C ILE A 68 -10.07 -10.90 12.37
N GLN A 69 -10.43 -12.01 11.72
CA GLN A 69 -11.56 -12.84 12.17
C GLN A 69 -11.36 -13.39 13.59
N GLN A 70 -10.11 -13.71 13.96
CA GLN A 70 -9.76 -14.26 15.27
C GLN A 70 -9.54 -13.18 16.34
N ALA A 71 -9.27 -11.94 15.95
CA ALA A 71 -8.98 -10.86 16.89
C ALA A 71 -10.21 -10.44 17.71
N ASP A 72 -9.98 -10.08 18.97
CA ASP A 72 -10.98 -9.43 19.83
C ASP A 72 -10.97 -7.90 19.66
N LEU A 73 -9.83 -7.34 19.24
CA LEU A 73 -9.61 -5.92 19.01
C LEU A 73 -8.55 -5.73 17.93
N ILE A 74 -8.79 -4.79 17.04
CA ILE A 74 -7.86 -4.43 15.95
C ILE A 74 -7.29 -3.05 16.24
N ILE A 75 -5.97 -2.92 16.23
CA ILE A 75 -5.28 -1.64 16.32
C ILE A 75 -4.43 -1.50 15.06
N PHE A 76 -4.62 -0.41 14.33
CA PHE A 76 -3.95 -0.16 13.07
C PHE A 76 -3.66 1.32 12.88
N GLY A 77 -2.90 1.69 11.85
CA GLY A 77 -2.54 3.08 11.61
C GLY A 77 -1.44 3.23 10.57
N GLU A 78 -1.17 4.48 10.21
CA GLU A 78 -0.13 4.86 9.26
C GLU A 78 0.49 6.20 9.63
N GLY A 79 1.70 6.45 9.10
CA GLY A 79 2.47 7.66 9.36
C GLY A 79 2.61 8.61 8.17
N VAL A 80 1.78 8.46 7.13
CA VAL A 80 1.95 9.13 5.83
C VAL A 80 0.89 10.22 5.67
N ASN A 81 1.27 11.35 5.08
CA ASN A 81 0.36 12.44 4.72
C ASN A 81 -0.26 12.17 3.34
N GLU A 82 -1.57 12.40 3.16
CA GLU A 82 -2.25 12.11 1.89
C GLU A 82 -1.71 12.93 0.70
N GLU A 83 -1.12 14.11 0.95
CA GLU A 83 -0.51 14.93 -0.11
C GLU A 83 0.66 14.21 -0.83
N ASP A 84 1.26 13.19 -0.21
CA ASP A 84 2.38 12.42 -0.77
C ASP A 84 1.95 11.33 -1.80
N GLN A 85 0.69 11.36 -2.27
CA GLN A 85 0.09 10.52 -3.31
C GLN A 85 0.05 8.99 -3.08
N ILE A 86 -1.21 8.52 -3.06
CA ILE A 86 -1.77 7.32 -3.70
C ILE A 86 -1.18 5.97 -3.25
N LEU A 87 -1.93 5.32 -2.39
CA LEU A 87 -2.34 3.92 -2.56
C LEU A 87 -3.59 3.73 -1.70
N GLU A 88 -4.62 3.06 -2.25
CA GLU A 88 -5.53 2.31 -1.38
C GLU A 88 -4.62 1.50 -0.45
N THR A 89 -4.74 1.77 0.84
CA THR A 89 -3.69 1.41 1.81
C THR A 89 -4.15 0.18 2.57
N THR A 90 -3.19 -0.59 3.08
CA THR A 90 -3.44 -1.68 4.02
C THR A 90 -4.38 -1.23 5.17
N THR A 91 -4.33 0.04 5.58
CA THR A 91 -5.22 0.62 6.60
C THR A 91 -6.70 0.63 6.19
N ILE A 92 -7.02 0.95 4.93
CA ILE A 92 -8.38 0.84 4.39
C ILE A 92 -8.84 -0.61 4.38
N ARG A 93 -7.98 -1.52 3.92
CA ARG A 93 -8.30 -2.96 3.91
C ARG A 93 -8.57 -3.49 5.32
N ILE A 94 -7.78 -3.07 6.31
CA ILE A 94 -8.00 -3.42 7.71
C ILE A 94 -9.35 -2.88 8.20
N ALA A 95 -9.70 -1.63 7.88
CA ALA A 95 -10.98 -1.03 8.23
C ALA A 95 -12.18 -1.78 7.59
N GLU A 96 -12.10 -2.12 6.31
CA GLU A 96 -13.13 -2.94 5.63
C GLU A 96 -13.29 -4.30 6.30
N LEU A 97 -12.17 -4.98 6.59
CA LEU A 97 -12.19 -6.30 7.19
C LEU A 97 -12.69 -6.25 8.64
N SER A 98 -12.32 -5.24 9.43
CA SER A 98 -12.85 -5.07 10.78
C SER A 98 -14.37 -4.99 10.77
N THR A 99 -14.92 -4.24 9.82
CA THR A 99 -16.36 -4.03 9.69
C THR A 99 -17.05 -5.26 9.15
N LYS A 100 -16.45 -5.93 8.15
CA LYS A 100 -16.96 -7.20 7.60
C LYS A 100 -17.14 -8.27 8.68
N TYR A 101 -16.24 -8.33 9.65
CA TYR A 101 -16.25 -9.34 10.72
C TYR A 101 -16.79 -8.84 12.06
N ASP A 102 -17.38 -7.64 12.08
CA ASP A 102 -17.95 -7.00 13.28
C ASP A 102 -16.96 -6.95 14.45
N LYS A 103 -15.74 -6.48 14.16
CA LYS A 103 -14.63 -6.38 15.11
C LYS A 103 -14.40 -4.93 15.52
N PRO A 104 -14.25 -4.64 16.82
CA PRO A 104 -13.88 -3.30 17.24
C PRO A 104 -12.48 -2.96 16.72
N ALA A 105 -12.35 -1.74 16.18
CA ALA A 105 -11.13 -1.29 15.52
C ALA A 105 -10.74 0.13 15.95
N ILE A 106 -9.47 0.31 16.28
CA ILE A 106 -8.91 1.60 16.69
C ILE A 106 -7.80 1.99 15.72
N ALA A 107 -7.97 3.12 15.04
CA ALA A 107 -6.96 3.71 14.18
C ALA A 107 -6.08 4.70 14.98
N ILE A 108 -4.76 4.59 14.86
CA ILE A 108 -3.77 5.51 15.42
C ILE A 108 -2.87 5.99 14.28
N CYS A 109 -3.16 7.16 13.71
CA CYS A 109 -2.45 7.70 12.55
C CYS A 109 -1.55 8.89 12.94
N ALA A 110 -0.65 9.28 12.04
CA ALA A 110 0.10 10.53 12.17
C ALA A 110 -0.84 11.74 12.09
N THR A 111 -1.62 11.82 11.00
CA THR A 111 -2.58 12.89 10.71
C THR A 111 -4.02 12.35 10.77
N SER A 112 -4.99 13.25 10.64
CA SER A 112 -6.43 12.91 10.61
C SER A 112 -6.99 12.73 9.20
N ASP A 113 -6.16 12.76 8.16
CA ASP A 113 -6.60 12.90 6.77
C ASP A 113 -7.58 11.80 6.34
N LYS A 114 -7.40 10.56 6.83
CA LYS A 114 -8.27 9.41 6.53
C LYS A 114 -9.43 9.19 7.50
N PHE A 115 -9.65 10.08 8.47
CA PHE A 115 -10.65 9.82 9.51
C PHE A 115 -12.07 9.78 8.96
N ASP A 116 -12.42 10.65 8.02
CA ASP A 116 -13.74 10.61 7.38
C ASP A 116 -13.98 9.28 6.66
N GLN A 117 -12.94 8.73 6.02
CA GLN A 117 -13.02 7.44 5.35
C GLN A 117 -13.14 6.28 6.35
N PHE A 118 -12.36 6.29 7.43
CA PHE A 118 -12.45 5.31 8.51
C PHE A 118 -13.81 5.36 9.22
N GLU A 119 -14.35 6.56 9.45
CA GLU A 119 -15.70 6.74 10.00
C GLU A 119 -16.75 6.14 9.06
N SER A 120 -16.65 6.41 7.74
CA SER A 120 -17.55 5.83 6.74
C SER A 120 -17.50 4.30 6.68
N LEU A 121 -16.36 3.72 7.06
CA LEU A 121 -16.15 2.28 7.16
C LEU A 121 -16.52 1.71 8.52
N GLY A 122 -16.89 2.50 9.53
CA GLY A 122 -17.34 2.00 10.83
C GLY A 122 -16.21 1.70 11.84
N VAL A 123 -15.04 2.31 11.67
CA VAL A 123 -13.94 2.20 12.64
C VAL A 123 -14.37 2.77 13.99
N THR A 124 -14.12 2.03 15.08
CA THR A 124 -14.66 2.31 16.41
C THR A 124 -14.10 3.57 17.05
N ALA A 125 -12.81 3.83 16.88
CA ALA A 125 -12.16 5.05 17.37
C ALA A 125 -10.94 5.41 16.52
N MET A 126 -10.64 6.70 16.44
CA MET A 126 -9.52 7.24 15.66
C MET A 126 -8.76 8.27 16.48
N PHE A 127 -7.43 8.19 16.44
CA PHE A 127 -6.53 9.11 17.13
C PHE A 127 -5.40 9.52 16.20
N ASN A 128 -5.14 10.83 16.10
CA ASN A 128 -3.98 11.34 15.37
C ASN A 128 -2.90 11.77 16.35
N THR A 129 -1.66 11.53 15.95
CA THR A 129 -0.47 11.82 16.75
C THR A 129 -0.10 13.30 16.67
N PHE A 130 -0.24 13.88 15.48
CA PHE A 130 0.12 15.25 15.17
C PHE A 130 -1.12 16.04 14.78
N ILE A 131 -1.28 17.23 15.36
CA ILE A 131 -2.29 18.20 14.90
C ILE A 131 -1.86 18.77 13.55
N GLU A 132 -0.56 19.08 13.42
CA GLU A 132 0.08 19.49 12.17
C GLU A 132 1.34 18.65 11.97
N MET A 133 1.47 18.05 10.79
CA MET A 133 2.58 17.16 10.46
C MET A 133 3.87 17.99 10.31
N PRO A 134 4.93 17.66 11.06
CA PRO A 134 6.15 18.44 11.03
C PRO A 134 7.13 18.02 9.94
N GLU A 135 7.90 18.97 9.40
CA GLU A 135 8.91 18.70 8.36
C GLU A 135 10.16 17.96 8.86
N SER A 136 10.53 18.12 10.14
CA SER A 136 11.69 17.42 10.72
C SER A 136 11.53 17.23 12.23
N PHE A 137 11.88 16.03 12.72
CA PHE A 137 11.85 15.70 14.14
C PHE A 137 13.16 15.03 14.57
N THR A 138 13.76 15.51 15.68
CA THR A 138 15.02 14.98 16.23
C THR A 138 14.82 14.05 17.43
N ASP A 139 13.68 14.17 18.12
CA ASP A 139 13.21 13.29 19.20
C ASP A 139 11.69 13.23 19.12
N PHE A 140 11.11 12.05 19.32
CA PHE A 140 9.67 11.82 19.26
C PHE A 140 9.22 11.04 20.48
N LYS A 141 8.30 11.64 21.26
CA LYS A 141 7.69 11.01 22.43
C LYS A 141 6.17 11.06 22.26
N MET A 142 5.59 9.90 22.00
CA MET A 142 4.14 9.69 22.01
C MET A 142 3.77 8.79 23.19
N GLY A 143 2.70 9.18 23.89
CA GLY A 143 2.13 8.39 24.96
C GLY A 143 0.61 8.42 24.87
N ILE A 144 -0.01 7.25 24.92
CA ILE A 144 -1.46 7.12 25.05
C ILE A 144 -1.75 6.82 26.51
N GLN A 145 -2.27 7.80 27.24
CA GLN A 145 -2.61 7.63 28.66
C GLN A 145 -4.12 7.34 28.78
N ILE A 146 -4.46 6.06 29.00
CA ILE A 146 -5.83 5.67 29.33
C ILE A 146 -6.04 5.95 30.82
N ARG A 147 -6.72 7.04 31.16
CA ARG A 147 -7.16 7.29 32.54
C ARG A 147 -8.35 6.38 32.84
N HIS A 148 -8.14 5.41 33.73
CA HIS A 148 -9.24 4.71 34.37
C HIS A 148 -9.81 5.62 35.47
N TYR A 149 -11.08 6.01 35.35
CA TYR A 149 -11.83 6.49 36.51
C TYR A 149 -12.24 5.25 37.31
N THR A 150 -11.66 5.09 38.50
CA THR A 150 -12.22 4.26 39.59
C THR A 150 -13.09 5.13 40.47
#